data_AF-A0A7K2N1N1-F1
#
_entry.id   AF-A0A7K2N1N1-F1
#
_cell.length_a   1.000
_cell.length_b   1.000
_cell.length_c   1.000
_cell.angle_alpha   90.00
_cell.angle_beta   90.00
_cell.angle_gamma   90.00
#
_symmetry.space_group_name_H-M   'P 1'
#
loop_
_entity.id
_entity.type
_entity.pdbx_description
1 polymer ?
#
loop_
_entity_poly.entity_id
_entity_poly.type
_entity_poly.pdbx_seq_one_letter_code
_entity_poly.pdbx_strand_id
1 'polypeptide(L)'
;MRESGLRVRWVVSATDAEAVLRTEAGVAAAVVAWDLPAATGDGPGGAAVLRGIGRRFHNLPVFLVMAGEGLRELPLWVSQSVVGYVWPLEDTPAFIAGRIATAARTYRDNLLPPFFKALRRFDDAHEYSWHTPAHSGGVAFLKSPVGRAFHDYFGERLLRSDLSISVEELGSLFEHTGPIGEAERNAARVFGSDRTYFVLHGDSTCNRLVGHFSVTGDEIALVDRNCHKSVLHGLVVSGARPVYLVPTRNGYGLAGPLPPAEIAPESVAA
;
A
#
# COMPACT_ATOMS: atom_id res chain seq x y z
N MET A 1 15.63 -16.55 -17.13
CA MET A 1 14.64 -16.22 -16.07
C MET A 1 14.99 -16.81 -14.71
N ARG A 2 15.12 -18.15 -14.57
CA ARG A 2 15.49 -18.79 -13.29
C ARG A 2 16.85 -18.31 -12.75
N GLU A 3 17.84 -18.20 -13.63
CA GLU A 3 19.16 -17.63 -13.32
C GLU A 3 19.10 -16.18 -12.82
N SER A 4 18.01 -15.46 -13.10
CA SER A 4 17.78 -14.08 -12.63
C SER A 4 16.98 -14.02 -11.32
N GLY A 5 16.82 -15.15 -10.62
CA GLY A 5 16.07 -15.24 -9.36
C GLY A 5 14.55 -15.13 -9.50
N LEU A 6 14.01 -15.25 -10.71
CA LEU A 6 12.56 -15.16 -10.97
C LEU A 6 11.95 -16.57 -11.10
N ARG A 7 10.86 -16.81 -10.35
CA ARG A 7 10.03 -18.00 -10.49
C ARG A 7 9.09 -17.84 -11.67
N VAL A 8 9.19 -18.74 -12.65
CA VAL A 8 8.31 -18.75 -13.84
C VAL A 8 7.11 -19.66 -13.56
N ARG A 9 5.90 -19.15 -13.82
CA ARG A 9 4.66 -19.94 -13.81
C ARG A 9 4.10 -19.97 -15.22
N TRP A 10 3.95 -21.17 -15.76
CA TRP A 10 3.34 -21.38 -17.07
C TRP A 10 1.84 -21.56 -16.92
N VAL A 11 1.10 -20.98 -17.85
CA VAL A 11 -0.35 -21.12 -18.02
C VAL A 11 -0.61 -21.40 -19.48
N VAL A 12 -1.55 -22.30 -19.79
CA VAL A 12 -1.78 -22.80 -21.15
C VAL A 12 -3.10 -22.33 -21.75
N SER A 13 -3.99 -21.74 -20.93
CA SER A 13 -5.28 -21.21 -21.35
C SER A 13 -5.56 -19.84 -20.74
N ALA A 14 -6.46 -19.07 -21.36
CA ALA A 14 -6.95 -17.82 -20.80
C ALA A 14 -7.62 -18.02 -19.43
N THR A 15 -8.35 -19.13 -19.25
CA THR A 15 -8.98 -19.50 -17.97
C THR A 15 -7.95 -19.70 -16.85
N ASP A 16 -6.87 -20.41 -17.14
CA ASP A 16 -5.79 -20.63 -16.16
C ASP A 16 -5.07 -19.33 -15.83
N ALA A 17 -4.82 -18.50 -16.84
CA ALA A 17 -4.22 -17.18 -16.65
C ALA A 17 -5.10 -16.31 -15.73
N GLU A 18 -6.41 -16.27 -15.95
CA GLU A 18 -7.33 -15.56 -15.06
C GLU A 18 -7.31 -16.11 -13.62
N ALA A 19 -7.28 -17.43 -13.45
CA ALA A 19 -7.21 -18.05 -12.12
C ALA A 19 -5.91 -17.66 -11.39
N VAL A 20 -4.79 -17.62 -12.10
CA VAL A 20 -3.51 -17.15 -11.57
C VAL A 20 -3.57 -15.67 -11.23
N LEU A 21 -4.10 -14.82 -12.12
CA LEU A 21 -4.21 -13.38 -11.85
C LEU A 21 -5.11 -13.10 -10.63
N ARG A 22 -6.16 -13.89 -10.40
CA ARG A 22 -7.03 -13.73 -9.21
C ARG A 22 -6.35 -14.17 -7.91
N THR A 23 -5.49 -15.17 -7.95
CA THR A 23 -4.93 -15.80 -6.73
C THR A 23 -3.54 -15.26 -6.37
N GLU A 24 -2.70 -14.97 -7.36
CA GLU A 24 -1.31 -14.56 -7.15
C GLU A 24 -1.18 -13.03 -7.12
N ALA A 25 -0.81 -12.47 -5.97
CA ALA A 25 -0.48 -11.04 -5.85
C ALA A 25 0.96 -10.71 -6.26
N GLY A 26 1.87 -11.68 -6.20
CA GLY A 26 3.31 -11.49 -6.42
C GLY A 26 3.77 -11.51 -7.89
N VAL A 27 2.87 -11.30 -8.85
CA VAL A 27 3.23 -11.25 -10.28
C VAL A 27 4.03 -9.98 -10.54
N ALA A 28 5.25 -10.14 -11.07
CA ALA A 28 6.17 -9.03 -11.32
C ALA A 28 6.29 -8.64 -12.80
N ALA A 29 5.90 -9.55 -13.70
CA ALA A 29 5.77 -9.32 -15.14
C ALA A 29 4.87 -10.41 -15.73
N ALA A 30 4.24 -10.13 -16.86
CA ALA A 30 3.48 -11.10 -17.62
C ALA A 30 4.04 -11.23 -19.05
N VAL A 31 4.06 -12.45 -19.57
CA VAL A 31 4.37 -12.74 -20.97
C VAL A 31 3.14 -13.44 -21.54
N VAL A 32 2.47 -12.80 -22.49
CA VAL A 32 1.14 -13.20 -22.96
C VAL A 32 1.22 -13.46 -24.45
N ALA A 33 0.83 -14.66 -24.89
CA ALA A 33 0.62 -14.90 -26.31
C ALA A 33 -0.71 -14.29 -26.75
N TRP A 34 -0.69 -13.52 -27.84
CA TRP A 34 -1.89 -12.83 -28.32
C TRP A 34 -2.96 -13.82 -28.77
N ASP A 35 -2.55 -14.82 -29.53
CA ASP A 35 -3.32 -15.89 -30.15
C ASP A 35 -3.70 -17.03 -29.18
N LEU A 36 -3.61 -16.81 -27.87
CA LEU A 36 -4.11 -17.76 -26.87
C LEU A 36 -5.55 -18.18 -27.20
N PRO A 37 -5.91 -19.47 -27.07
CA PRO A 37 -7.29 -19.91 -27.23
C PRO A 37 -8.21 -19.18 -26.24
N ALA A 38 -9.31 -18.62 -26.75
CA ALA A 38 -10.32 -17.97 -25.91
C ALA A 38 -11.09 -18.99 -25.06
N ALA A 39 -11.45 -18.59 -23.85
CA ALA A 39 -12.28 -19.40 -22.96
C ALA A 39 -13.76 -19.40 -23.39
N THR A 40 -14.26 -18.26 -23.88
CA THR A 40 -15.63 -18.07 -24.40
C THR A 40 -15.66 -16.93 -25.43
N GLY A 41 -16.31 -17.16 -26.58
CA GLY A 41 -16.56 -16.15 -27.62
C GLY A 41 -15.53 -16.10 -28.78
N ASP A 42 -15.82 -15.25 -29.77
CA ASP A 42 -14.95 -14.96 -30.92
C ASP A 42 -13.93 -13.86 -30.57
N GLY A 43 -12.66 -14.23 -30.44
CA GLY A 43 -11.56 -13.28 -30.24
C GLY A 43 -10.29 -13.93 -29.68
N PRO A 44 -9.15 -13.22 -29.69
CA PRO A 44 -7.90 -13.72 -29.11
C PRO A 44 -7.98 -13.80 -27.58
N GLY A 45 -7.69 -14.96 -27.01
CA GLY A 45 -7.68 -15.19 -25.56
C GLY A 45 -6.66 -14.30 -24.83
N GLY A 46 -5.60 -13.86 -25.51
CA GLY A 46 -4.65 -12.87 -24.98
C GLY A 46 -5.33 -11.56 -24.59
N ALA A 47 -6.38 -11.15 -25.32
CA ALA A 47 -7.14 -9.94 -24.99
C ALA A 47 -7.85 -10.05 -23.63
N ALA A 48 -8.41 -11.23 -23.31
CA ALA A 48 -9.03 -11.47 -22.00
C ALA A 48 -7.99 -11.37 -20.87
N VAL A 49 -6.82 -11.96 -21.07
CA VAL A 49 -5.70 -11.91 -20.11
C VAL A 49 -5.24 -10.47 -19.87
N LEU A 50 -5.03 -9.67 -20.93
CA LEU A 50 -4.63 -8.27 -20.79
C LEU A 50 -5.65 -7.42 -20.02
N ARG A 51 -6.95 -7.60 -20.30
CA ARG A 51 -8.01 -6.94 -19.54
C ARG A 51 -8.04 -7.39 -18.08
N GLY A 52 -7.80 -8.67 -17.83
CA GLY A 52 -7.68 -9.22 -16.47
C GLY A 52 -6.53 -8.60 -15.70
N ILE A 53 -5.37 -8.43 -16.34
CA ILE A 53 -4.22 -7.73 -15.77
C ILE A 53 -4.59 -6.28 -15.44
N GLY A 54 -5.11 -5.52 -16.40
CA GLY A 54 -5.42 -4.09 -16.23
C GLY A 54 -6.49 -3.79 -15.16
N ARG A 55 -7.36 -4.76 -14.84
CA ARG A 55 -8.34 -4.62 -13.76
C ARG A 55 -7.76 -4.75 -12.36
N ARG A 56 -6.68 -5.52 -12.20
CA ARG A 56 -6.14 -5.89 -10.88
C ARG A 56 -4.80 -5.25 -10.58
N PHE A 57 -3.93 -5.18 -11.57
CA PHE A 57 -2.57 -4.71 -11.39
C PHE A 57 -2.41 -3.34 -12.02
N HIS A 58 -1.79 -2.44 -11.26
CA HIS A 58 -1.43 -1.12 -11.75
C HIS A 58 -0.03 -1.16 -12.36
N ASN A 59 0.11 -0.84 -13.65
CA ASN A 59 1.39 -0.76 -14.37
C ASN A 59 2.23 -2.05 -14.36
N LEU A 60 1.61 -3.23 -14.30
CA LEU A 60 2.32 -4.50 -14.46
C LEU A 60 2.98 -4.55 -15.84
N PRO A 61 4.30 -4.79 -15.97
CA PRO A 61 4.94 -4.90 -17.27
C PRO A 61 4.45 -6.16 -17.99
N VAL A 62 3.77 -5.97 -19.12
CA VAL A 62 3.31 -7.06 -19.98
C VAL A 62 4.09 -7.07 -21.29
N PHE A 63 4.62 -8.25 -21.64
CA PHE A 63 5.24 -8.51 -22.93
C PHE A 63 4.30 -9.37 -23.77
N LEU A 64 4.05 -8.95 -25.00
CA LEU A 64 3.22 -9.71 -25.95
C LEU A 64 4.09 -10.62 -26.80
N VAL A 65 3.79 -11.92 -26.82
CA VAL A 65 4.45 -12.88 -27.71
C VAL A 65 3.76 -12.83 -29.07
N MET A 66 4.56 -12.63 -30.11
CA MET A 66 4.12 -12.55 -31.50
C MET A 66 4.67 -13.74 -32.28
N ALA A 67 3.83 -14.37 -33.10
CA ALA A 67 4.20 -15.51 -33.95
C ALA A 67 4.32 -15.17 -35.45
N GLY A 68 4.07 -13.90 -35.86
CA GLY A 68 4.14 -13.46 -37.27
C GLY A 68 3.92 -11.95 -37.45
N GLU A 69 3.58 -11.51 -38.67
CA GLU A 69 3.43 -10.08 -39.04
C GLU A 69 2.16 -9.38 -38.49
N GLY A 70 1.37 -10.05 -37.65
CA GLY A 70 0.09 -9.56 -37.11
C GLY A 70 0.17 -8.35 -36.17
N LEU A 71 1.34 -7.73 -36.01
CA LEU A 71 1.52 -6.52 -35.20
C LEU A 71 0.64 -5.36 -35.73
N ARG A 72 0.49 -5.24 -37.06
CA ARG A 72 -0.28 -4.16 -37.69
C ARG A 72 -1.79 -4.26 -37.44
N GLU A 73 -2.27 -5.44 -37.05
CA GLU A 73 -3.69 -5.71 -36.81
C GLU A 73 -4.08 -5.60 -35.33
N LEU A 74 -3.11 -5.32 -34.44
CA LEU A 74 -3.39 -5.16 -33.02
C LEU A 74 -4.21 -3.89 -32.76
N PRO A 75 -5.31 -3.99 -31.99
CA PRO A 75 -6.04 -2.82 -31.53
C PRO A 75 -5.13 -1.87 -30.74
N LEU A 76 -5.31 -0.56 -30.90
CA LEU A 76 -4.48 0.47 -30.24
C LEU A 76 -4.36 0.28 -28.72
N TRP A 77 -5.47 -0.13 -28.07
CA TRP A 77 -5.49 -0.35 -26.62
C TRP A 77 -4.50 -1.45 -26.16
N VAL A 78 -4.20 -2.43 -27.02
CA VAL A 78 -3.24 -3.50 -26.74
C VAL A 78 -1.84 -2.89 -26.66
N SER A 79 -1.46 -2.08 -27.65
CA SER A 79 -0.17 -1.40 -27.68
C SER A 79 0.00 -0.42 -26.51
N GLN A 80 -1.09 0.15 -25.99
CA GLN A 80 -1.09 0.97 -24.77
C GLN A 80 -0.98 0.14 -23.49
N SER A 81 -1.27 -1.16 -23.53
CA SER A 81 -1.30 -2.05 -22.37
C SER A 81 -0.02 -2.87 -22.19
N VAL A 82 0.88 -2.89 -23.18
CA VAL A 82 2.10 -3.71 -23.17
C VAL A 82 3.34 -2.82 -23.18
N VAL A 83 4.40 -3.28 -22.52
CA VAL A 83 5.69 -2.57 -22.45
C VAL A 83 6.69 -3.05 -23.50
N GLY A 84 6.34 -4.11 -24.24
CA GLY A 84 7.17 -4.62 -25.32
C GLY A 84 6.60 -5.88 -25.95
N TYR A 85 7.29 -6.31 -27.00
CA TYR A 85 6.97 -7.48 -27.79
C TYR A 85 8.14 -8.46 -27.77
N VAL A 86 7.82 -9.75 -27.92
CA VAL A 86 8.75 -10.88 -27.93
C VAL A 86 8.48 -11.70 -29.18
N TRP A 87 9.51 -11.94 -30.00
CA TRP A 87 9.47 -12.81 -31.17
C TRP A 87 10.37 -14.03 -30.93
N PRO A 88 9.81 -15.16 -30.45
CA PRO A 88 10.63 -16.30 -30.01
C PRO A 88 11.51 -16.91 -31.10
N LEU A 89 11.17 -16.71 -32.38
CA LEU A 89 11.90 -17.25 -33.53
C LEU A 89 12.95 -16.28 -34.10
N GLU A 90 12.94 -15.02 -33.68
CA GLU A 90 13.81 -13.96 -34.21
C GLU A 90 14.77 -13.41 -33.15
N ASP A 91 14.47 -13.60 -31.86
CA ASP A 91 15.27 -13.13 -30.74
C ASP A 91 15.99 -14.27 -30.00
N THR A 92 17.10 -13.95 -29.33
CA THR A 92 17.78 -14.92 -28.47
C THR A 92 17.08 -15.05 -27.11
N PRO A 93 17.01 -16.27 -26.52
CA PRO A 93 16.41 -16.48 -25.19
C PRO A 93 17.04 -15.62 -24.09
N ALA A 94 18.37 -15.41 -24.15
CA ALA A 94 19.09 -14.59 -23.18
C ALA A 94 18.66 -13.11 -23.23
N PHE A 95 18.52 -12.55 -24.44
CA PHE A 95 18.10 -11.18 -24.64
C PHE A 95 16.65 -10.94 -24.15
N ILE A 96 15.72 -11.83 -24.54
CA ILE A 96 14.32 -11.80 -24.09
C ILE A 96 14.26 -11.85 -22.56
N ALA A 97 14.94 -12.83 -21.96
CA ALA A 97 14.94 -12.99 -20.51
C ALA A 97 15.53 -11.77 -19.78
N GLY A 98 16.61 -11.18 -20.31
CA GLY A 98 17.22 -9.97 -19.75
C GLY A 98 16.27 -8.78 -19.74
N ARG A 99 15.53 -8.56 -20.83
CA ARG A 99 14.51 -7.50 -20.95
C ARG A 99 13.39 -7.69 -19.93
N ILE A 100 12.80 -8.88 -19.87
CA ILE A 100 11.70 -9.18 -18.94
C ILE A 100 12.17 -9.07 -17.49
N ALA A 101 13.34 -9.61 -17.16
CA ALA A 101 13.88 -9.57 -15.80
C ALA A 101 14.17 -8.13 -15.35
N THR A 102 14.63 -7.27 -16.26
CA THR A 102 14.85 -5.85 -15.97
C THR A 102 13.53 -5.13 -15.72
N ALA A 103 12.54 -5.30 -16.59
CA ALA A 103 11.21 -4.72 -16.38
C ALA A 103 10.56 -5.18 -15.07
N ALA A 104 10.68 -6.47 -14.73
CA ALA A 104 10.17 -7.03 -13.48
C ALA A 104 10.86 -6.43 -12.24
N ARG A 105 12.18 -6.20 -12.29
CA ARG A 105 12.92 -5.53 -11.21
C ARG A 105 12.48 -4.07 -11.05
N THR A 106 12.46 -3.32 -12.16
CA THR A 106 12.02 -1.92 -12.16
C THR A 106 10.59 -1.77 -11.62
N TYR A 107 9.68 -2.67 -12.02
CA TYR A 107 8.31 -2.68 -11.49
C TYR A 107 8.29 -2.90 -9.98
N ARG A 108 9.01 -3.91 -9.48
CA ARG A 108 9.09 -4.19 -8.03
C ARG A 108 9.67 -3.02 -7.23
N ASP A 109 10.70 -2.36 -7.77
CA ASP A 109 11.35 -1.23 -7.10
C ASP A 109 10.43 0.01 -7.05
N ASN A 110 9.57 0.18 -8.06
CA ASN A 110 8.62 1.29 -8.12
C ASN A 110 7.30 1.02 -7.41
N LEU A 111 7.01 -0.24 -7.07
CA LEU A 111 5.79 -0.64 -6.35
C LEU A 111 5.85 -0.24 -4.87
N LEU A 112 7.04 -0.25 -4.26
CA LEU A 112 7.18 -0.02 -2.83
C LEU A 112 6.95 1.47 -2.49
N PRO A 113 6.13 1.80 -1.49
CA PRO A 113 5.95 3.17 -1.04
C PRO A 113 7.24 3.71 -0.41
N PRO A 114 7.42 5.05 -0.35
CA PRO A 114 8.70 5.69 -0.02
C PRO A 114 9.38 5.14 1.25
N PHE A 115 8.66 5.14 2.38
CA PHE A 115 9.22 4.69 3.66
C PHE A 115 9.57 3.19 3.66
N PHE A 116 8.68 2.32 3.19
CA PHE A 116 8.97 0.88 3.17
C PHE A 116 10.12 0.54 2.21
N LYS A 117 10.26 1.27 1.10
CA LYS A 117 11.38 1.15 0.19
C LYS A 117 12.70 1.51 0.86
N ALA A 118 12.73 2.62 1.62
CA ALA A 118 13.91 3.04 2.38
C ALA A 118 14.26 2.03 3.47
N LEU A 119 13.28 1.60 4.28
CA LEU A 119 13.46 0.60 5.33
C LEU A 119 14.04 -0.72 4.79
N ARG A 120 13.54 -1.19 3.64
CA ARG A 120 14.07 -2.39 2.99
C ARG A 120 15.51 -2.21 2.51
N ARG A 121 15.85 -1.05 1.96
CA ARG A 121 17.22 -0.74 1.52
C ARG A 121 18.19 -0.73 2.70
N PHE A 122 17.80 -0.15 3.83
CA PHE A 122 18.58 -0.18 5.06
C PHE A 122 18.79 -1.61 5.56
N ASP A 123 17.73 -2.45 5.59
CA ASP A 123 17.85 -3.86 5.97
C ASP A 123 18.85 -4.61 5.05
N ASP A 124 18.73 -4.41 3.73
CA ASP A 124 19.56 -5.02 2.71
C ASP A 124 21.04 -4.53 2.75
N ALA A 125 21.32 -3.38 3.37
CA ALA A 125 22.68 -2.85 3.55
C ALA A 125 23.49 -3.55 4.67
N HIS A 126 22.82 -4.34 5.53
CA HIS A 126 23.46 -5.11 6.60
C HIS A 126 24.34 -4.29 7.55
N GLU A 127 24.00 -3.02 7.77
CA GLU A 127 24.80 -2.14 8.61
C GLU A 127 24.77 -2.53 10.09
N TYR A 128 25.93 -2.49 10.75
CA TYR A 128 26.03 -2.71 12.19
C TYR A 128 25.58 -1.45 12.93
N SER A 129 24.54 -1.61 13.74
CA SER A 129 24.00 -0.53 14.56
C SER A 129 24.78 -0.37 15.87
N TRP A 130 25.37 0.82 16.06
CA TRP A 130 25.90 1.30 17.36
C TRP A 130 24.93 2.27 18.05
N HIS A 131 23.66 2.22 17.68
CA HIS A 131 22.63 3.14 18.14
C HIS A 131 21.45 2.40 18.78
N THR A 132 20.47 3.16 19.29
CA THR A 132 19.23 2.57 19.78
C THR A 132 18.36 2.05 18.63
N PRO A 133 17.54 1.01 18.83
CA PRO A 133 17.39 0.20 20.04
C PRO A 133 18.60 -0.71 20.35
N ALA A 134 18.91 -0.89 21.63
CA ALA A 134 20.11 -1.60 22.10
C ALA A 134 20.09 -3.13 21.85
N HIS A 135 18.99 -3.68 21.31
CA HIS A 135 19.00 -5.08 20.86
C HIS A 135 19.76 -5.25 19.55
N SER A 136 20.14 -4.17 18.86
CA SER A 136 20.99 -4.14 17.66
C SER A 136 20.54 -5.14 16.60
N GLY A 137 19.31 -4.96 16.10
CA GLY A 137 18.75 -5.88 15.09
C GLY A 137 18.39 -7.27 15.62
N GLY A 138 18.41 -7.48 16.93
CA GLY A 138 17.99 -8.72 17.58
C GLY A 138 19.14 -9.51 18.23
N VAL A 139 20.38 -9.07 18.04
CA VAL A 139 21.60 -9.70 18.60
C VAL A 139 21.55 -9.85 20.12
N ALA A 140 20.99 -8.88 20.85
CA ALA A 140 20.91 -8.99 22.31
C ALA A 140 20.02 -10.16 22.76
N PHE A 141 18.95 -10.48 22.03
CA PHE A 141 18.05 -11.57 22.37
C PHE A 141 18.75 -12.94 22.28
N LEU A 142 19.76 -13.07 21.43
CA LEU A 142 20.53 -14.32 21.28
C LEU A 142 21.37 -14.70 22.51
N LYS A 143 21.50 -13.79 23.49
CA LYS A 143 22.32 -13.96 24.70
C LYS A 143 21.62 -14.70 25.85
N SER A 144 20.33 -15.06 25.70
CA SER A 144 19.60 -15.83 26.70
C SER A 144 18.69 -16.88 26.05
N PRO A 145 18.38 -18.00 26.73
CA PRO A 145 17.45 -19.00 26.17
C PRO A 145 16.06 -18.42 25.87
N VAL A 146 15.52 -17.58 26.76
CA VAL A 146 14.22 -16.93 26.55
C VAL A 146 14.25 -15.93 25.39
N GLY A 147 15.34 -15.18 25.27
CA GLY A 147 15.53 -14.24 24.16
C GLY A 147 15.69 -14.97 22.82
N ARG A 148 16.39 -16.11 22.78
CA ARG A 148 16.47 -16.93 21.57
C ARG A 148 15.09 -17.42 21.13
N ALA A 149 14.27 -17.90 22.06
CA ALA A 149 12.89 -18.28 21.73
C ALA A 149 12.07 -17.10 21.18
N PHE A 150 12.24 -15.90 21.74
CA PHE A 150 11.62 -14.67 21.23
C PHE A 150 12.10 -14.30 19.83
N HIS A 151 13.42 -14.33 19.61
CA HIS A 151 14.05 -14.06 18.32
C HIS A 151 13.56 -15.02 17.25
N ASP A 152 13.52 -16.32 17.54
CA ASP A 152 13.10 -17.34 16.60
C ASP A 152 11.59 -17.28 16.30
N TYR A 153 10.78 -16.84 17.27
CA TYR A 153 9.34 -16.63 17.08
C TYR A 153 9.02 -15.44 16.17
N PHE A 154 9.63 -14.27 16.41
CA PHE A 154 9.34 -13.06 15.64
C PHE A 154 10.16 -12.95 14.34
N GLY A 155 11.34 -13.56 14.31
CA GLY A 155 12.27 -13.51 13.19
C GLY A 155 13.15 -12.26 13.16
N GLU A 156 14.37 -12.43 12.64
CA GLU A 156 15.40 -11.39 12.62
C GLU A 156 14.98 -10.13 11.83
N ARG A 157 14.26 -10.28 10.71
CA ARG A 157 13.85 -9.13 9.86
C ARG A 157 12.99 -8.12 10.60
N LEU A 158 12.08 -8.58 11.48
CA LEU A 158 11.28 -7.67 12.30
C LEU A 158 12.20 -6.86 13.22
N LEU A 159 13.14 -7.53 13.88
CA LEU A 159 14.05 -6.92 14.84
C LEU A 159 15.07 -5.99 14.17
N ARG A 160 15.48 -6.30 12.94
CA ARG A 160 16.32 -5.42 12.11
C ARG A 160 15.59 -4.18 11.61
N SER A 161 14.27 -4.26 11.48
CA SER A 161 13.43 -3.11 11.13
C SER A 161 13.03 -2.24 12.33
N ASP A 162 13.29 -2.68 13.56
CA ASP A 162 13.06 -1.90 14.78
C ASP A 162 14.23 -0.92 15.00
N LEU A 163 14.04 0.30 14.51
CA LEU A 163 15.05 1.34 14.41
C LEU A 163 14.57 2.62 15.09
N SER A 164 15.52 3.50 15.41
CA SER A 164 15.24 4.81 15.98
C SER A 164 15.65 5.92 15.02
N ILE A 165 15.36 7.16 15.42
CA ILE A 165 15.79 8.39 14.74
C ILE A 165 17.32 8.48 14.53
N SER A 166 18.12 7.63 15.20
CA SER A 166 19.56 7.54 14.95
C SER A 166 19.92 7.07 13.54
N VAL A 167 18.97 6.48 12.80
CA VAL A 167 19.12 6.17 11.37
C VAL A 167 18.65 7.38 10.56
N GLU A 168 19.55 8.34 10.34
CA GLU A 168 19.24 9.62 9.71
C GLU A 168 18.60 9.47 8.32
N GLU A 169 19.01 8.46 7.55
CA GLU A 169 18.49 8.22 6.19
C GLU A 169 16.99 7.89 6.15
N LEU A 170 16.39 7.47 7.26
CA LEU A 170 14.94 7.24 7.37
C LEU A 170 14.15 8.50 7.76
N GLY A 171 14.85 9.56 8.16
CA GLY A 171 14.25 10.81 8.62
C GLY A 171 13.60 10.70 10.00
N SER A 172 12.75 11.67 10.32
CA SER A 172 12.07 11.79 11.61
C SER A 172 10.57 11.89 11.44
N LEU A 173 9.83 11.07 12.21
CA LEU A 173 8.37 11.11 12.25
C LEU A 173 7.85 12.42 12.83
N PHE A 174 8.50 12.95 13.88
CA PHE A 174 8.06 14.16 14.55
C PHE A 174 8.41 15.44 13.78
N GLU A 175 9.38 15.36 12.88
CA GLU A 175 9.79 16.49 12.04
C GLU A 175 9.25 16.39 10.60
N HIS A 176 8.59 15.29 10.25
CA HIS A 176 8.03 15.03 8.92
C HIS A 176 9.07 15.09 7.79
N THR A 177 10.28 14.57 8.07
CA THR A 177 11.44 14.63 7.18
C THR A 177 11.74 13.29 6.50
N GLY A 178 12.58 13.34 5.47
CA GLY A 178 13.07 12.14 4.78
C GLY A 178 11.98 11.25 4.18
N PRO A 179 12.23 9.92 4.08
CA PRO A 179 11.27 8.95 3.58
C PRO A 179 9.92 8.92 4.34
N ILE A 180 9.91 9.28 5.63
CA ILE A 180 8.66 9.38 6.40
C ILE A 180 7.78 10.52 5.86
N GLY A 181 8.33 11.73 5.72
CA GLY A 181 7.60 12.87 5.16
C GLY A 181 7.17 12.63 3.70
N GLU A 182 7.99 11.93 2.90
CA GLU A 182 7.59 11.49 1.56
C GLU A 182 6.41 10.53 1.58
N ALA A 183 6.38 9.60 2.53
CA ALA A 183 5.27 8.68 2.70
C ALA A 183 3.99 9.39 3.14
N GLU A 184 4.07 10.40 4.01
CA GLU A 184 2.94 11.26 4.37
C GLU A 184 2.39 12.04 3.17
N ARG A 185 3.26 12.66 2.37
CA ARG A 185 2.85 13.34 1.12
C ARG A 185 2.22 12.37 0.10
N ASN A 186 2.79 11.16 -0.01
CA ASN A 186 2.22 10.13 -0.87
C ASN A 186 0.85 9.67 -0.36
N ALA A 187 0.67 9.55 0.96
CA ALA A 187 -0.63 9.23 1.55
C ALA A 187 -1.66 10.34 1.29
N ALA A 188 -1.27 11.62 1.47
CA ALA A 188 -2.14 12.76 1.17
C ALA A 188 -2.66 12.72 -0.27
N ARG A 189 -1.77 12.44 -1.25
CA ARG A 189 -2.15 12.24 -2.65
C ARG A 189 -3.12 11.07 -2.86
N VAL A 190 -2.94 9.97 -2.15
CA VAL A 190 -3.78 8.76 -2.30
C VAL A 190 -5.17 8.96 -1.67
N PHE A 191 -5.23 9.56 -0.49
CA PHE A 191 -6.47 9.80 0.25
C PHE A 191 -7.19 11.09 -0.15
N GLY A 192 -6.56 11.93 -0.97
CA GLY A 192 -7.15 13.17 -1.46
C GLY A 192 -7.22 14.28 -0.41
N SER A 193 -6.28 14.32 0.54
CA SER A 193 -6.19 15.37 1.56
C SER A 193 -5.05 16.35 1.26
N ASP A 194 -5.14 17.58 1.79
CA ASP A 194 -4.07 18.57 1.65
C ASP A 194 -2.81 18.15 2.43
N ARG A 195 -3.01 17.54 3.60
CA ARG A 195 -1.96 16.98 4.45
C ARG A 195 -2.41 15.66 5.07
N THR A 196 -1.45 14.81 5.38
CA THR A 196 -1.64 13.57 6.14
C THR A 196 -0.53 13.48 7.17
N TYR A 197 -0.90 13.09 8.38
CA TYR A 197 0.04 12.84 9.48
C TYR A 197 -0.04 11.37 9.87
N PHE A 198 1.09 10.71 10.04
CA PHE A 198 1.12 9.34 10.55
C PHE A 198 1.08 9.34 12.08
N VAL A 199 0.14 8.59 12.66
CA VAL A 199 -0.06 8.47 14.10
C VAL A 199 0.06 7.01 14.53
N LEU A 200 1.03 6.70 15.38
CA LEU A 200 1.36 5.33 15.78
C LEU A 200 0.49 4.78 16.93
N HIS A 201 -0.42 5.59 17.46
CA HIS A 201 -1.24 5.28 18.64
C HIS A 201 -2.75 5.24 18.32
N GLY A 202 -3.09 4.93 17.07
CA GLY A 202 -4.45 4.78 16.54
C GLY A 202 -5.30 6.05 16.56
N ASP A 203 -6.53 5.93 16.03
CA ASP A 203 -7.47 7.06 15.87
C ASP A 203 -7.90 7.68 17.20
N SER A 204 -7.76 6.95 18.31
CA SER A 204 -7.98 7.53 19.63
C SER A 204 -7.02 8.68 19.92
N THR A 205 -5.78 8.58 19.45
CA THR A 205 -4.78 9.64 19.59
C THR A 205 -5.00 10.71 18.53
N CYS A 206 -5.37 10.33 17.29
CA CYS A 206 -5.74 11.28 16.24
C CYS A 206 -6.87 12.22 16.71
N ASN A 207 -7.94 11.68 17.27
CA ASN A 207 -9.08 12.46 17.77
C ASN A 207 -8.67 13.44 18.88
N ARG A 208 -7.77 13.03 19.78
CA ARG A 208 -7.28 13.91 20.85
C ARG A 208 -6.35 14.99 20.31
N LEU A 209 -5.48 14.65 19.35
CA LEU A 209 -4.59 15.59 18.69
C LEU A 209 -5.38 16.67 17.95
N VAL A 210 -6.36 16.27 17.15
CA VAL A 210 -7.25 17.21 16.44
C VAL A 210 -8.09 18.02 17.44
N GLY A 211 -8.69 17.38 18.44
CA GLY A 211 -9.49 18.08 19.46
C GLY A 211 -8.68 19.13 20.21
N HIS A 212 -7.51 18.77 20.73
CA HIS A 212 -6.62 19.69 21.45
C HIS A 212 -6.09 20.84 20.57
N PHE A 213 -5.91 20.60 19.27
CA PHE A 213 -5.52 21.65 18.33
C PHE A 213 -6.68 22.60 18.00
N SER A 214 -7.90 22.07 17.88
CA SER A 214 -9.06 22.80 17.35
C SER A 214 -9.84 23.60 18.39
N VAL A 215 -9.85 23.18 19.66
CA VAL A 215 -10.61 23.85 20.74
C VAL A 215 -9.78 23.96 22.01
N THR A 216 -9.95 25.07 22.72
CA THR A 216 -9.26 25.38 23.97
C THR A 216 -10.23 25.43 25.16
N GLY A 217 -9.71 25.75 26.35
CA GLY A 217 -10.50 25.81 27.58
C GLY A 217 -11.66 26.79 27.47
N ASP A 218 -12.82 26.40 27.99
CA ASP A 218 -14.07 27.18 28.01
C ASP A 218 -14.68 27.55 26.63
N GLU A 219 -14.06 27.16 25.52
CA GLU A 219 -14.64 27.31 24.18
C GLU A 219 -15.77 26.30 23.93
N ILE A 220 -16.75 26.69 23.12
CA ILE A 220 -17.86 25.81 22.74
C ILE A 220 -17.38 24.83 21.66
N ALA A 221 -17.57 23.54 21.92
CA ALA A 221 -17.33 22.48 20.94
C ALA A 221 -18.68 21.83 20.57
N LEU A 222 -19.03 21.83 19.27
CA LEU A 222 -20.16 21.06 18.77
C LEU A 222 -19.72 19.60 18.59
N VAL A 223 -20.41 18.68 19.26
CA VAL A 223 -19.96 17.28 19.36
C VAL A 223 -21.12 16.35 19.05
N ASP A 224 -20.94 15.41 18.11
CA ASP A 224 -21.92 14.34 17.91
C ASP A 224 -22.12 13.54 19.21
N ARG A 225 -23.35 13.39 19.66
CA ARG A 225 -23.67 12.62 20.87
C ARG A 225 -23.33 11.13 20.71
N ASN A 226 -23.25 10.65 19.48
CA ASN A 226 -22.77 9.31 19.10
C ASN A 226 -21.26 9.31 18.78
N CYS A 227 -20.47 10.11 19.49
CA CYS A 227 -19.02 10.14 19.30
C CYS A 227 -18.31 8.95 19.99
N HIS A 228 -17.11 8.63 19.47
CA HIS A 228 -16.23 7.65 20.11
C HIS A 228 -15.69 8.18 21.45
N LYS A 229 -15.40 7.28 22.40
CA LYS A 229 -14.90 7.64 23.74
C LYS A 229 -13.66 8.56 23.72
N SER A 230 -12.82 8.44 22.69
CA SER A 230 -11.63 9.31 22.54
C SER A 230 -11.96 10.78 22.30
N VAL A 231 -13.11 11.11 21.71
CA VAL A 231 -13.58 12.50 21.55
C VAL A 231 -13.88 13.08 22.93
N LEU A 232 -14.56 12.32 23.79
CA LEU A 232 -14.79 12.70 25.19
C LEU A 232 -13.48 12.94 25.94
N HIS A 233 -12.48 12.06 25.74
CA HIS A 233 -11.16 12.27 26.35
C HIS A 233 -10.49 13.55 25.83
N GLY A 234 -10.64 13.87 24.53
CA GLY A 234 -10.17 15.12 23.95
C GLY A 234 -10.82 16.34 24.61
N LEU A 235 -12.14 16.32 24.78
CA LEU A 235 -12.89 17.39 25.47
C LEU A 235 -12.39 17.59 26.91
N VAL A 236 -12.24 16.50 27.66
CA VAL A 236 -11.71 16.54 29.04
C VAL A 236 -10.31 17.15 29.10
N VAL A 237 -9.42 16.77 28.18
CA VAL A 237 -8.05 17.32 28.13
C VAL A 237 -8.04 18.78 27.72
N SER A 238 -8.88 19.18 26.75
CA SER A 238 -8.96 20.57 26.28
C SER A 238 -9.63 21.53 27.26
N GLY A 239 -10.52 21.05 28.13
CA GLY A 239 -11.39 21.90 28.96
C GLY A 239 -12.52 22.58 28.18
N ALA A 240 -12.79 22.17 26.94
CA ALA A 240 -13.86 22.72 26.13
C ALA A 240 -15.26 22.41 26.72
N ARG A 241 -16.24 23.25 26.39
CA ARG A 241 -17.64 23.14 26.77
C ARG A 241 -18.43 22.46 25.64
N PRO A 242 -18.75 21.16 25.75
CA PRO A 242 -19.44 20.46 24.68
C PRO A 242 -20.92 20.83 24.63
N VAL A 243 -21.39 21.11 23.41
CA VAL A 243 -22.81 21.14 23.04
C VAL A 243 -23.06 19.93 22.14
N TYR A 244 -23.97 19.05 22.56
CA TYR A 244 -24.16 17.77 21.90
C TYR A 244 -25.22 17.83 20.82
N LEU A 245 -24.85 17.39 19.62
CA LEU A 245 -25.74 17.18 18.48
C LEU A 245 -26.37 15.79 18.60
N VAL A 246 -27.70 15.70 18.70
CA VAL A 246 -28.38 14.44 19.05
C VAL A 246 -28.85 13.71 17.78
N PRO A 247 -28.28 12.55 17.43
CA PRO A 247 -28.75 11.79 16.28
C PRO A 247 -30.10 11.13 16.53
N THR A 248 -30.77 10.79 15.43
CA THR A 248 -31.99 9.98 15.48
C THR A 248 -31.70 8.57 15.99
N ARG A 249 -32.75 7.83 16.36
CA ARG A 249 -32.66 6.38 16.64
C ARG A 249 -33.94 5.69 16.18
N ASN A 250 -33.83 4.42 15.79
CA ASN A 250 -35.01 3.61 15.47
C ASN A 250 -35.56 2.89 16.71
N GLY A 251 -36.69 2.18 16.56
CA GLY A 251 -37.33 1.42 17.65
C GLY A 251 -36.49 0.26 18.22
N TYR A 252 -35.43 -0.15 17.53
CA TYR A 252 -34.48 -1.18 17.98
C TYR A 252 -33.29 -0.61 18.77
N GLY A 253 -33.19 0.72 18.90
CA GLY A 253 -32.08 1.38 19.57
C GLY A 253 -30.83 1.58 18.70
N LEU A 254 -30.90 1.33 17.39
CA LEU A 254 -29.81 1.66 16.47
C LEU A 254 -29.77 3.17 16.26
N ALA A 255 -28.57 3.76 16.40
CA ALA A 255 -28.33 5.15 16.10
C ALA A 255 -28.51 5.41 14.59
N GLY A 256 -29.30 6.41 14.27
CA GLY A 256 -29.49 6.93 12.91
C GLY A 256 -28.63 8.18 12.67
N PRO A 257 -28.83 8.87 11.54
CA PRO A 257 -28.09 10.09 11.23
C PRO A 257 -28.53 11.26 12.09
N LEU A 258 -27.70 12.30 12.10
CA LEU A 258 -28.04 13.62 12.64
C LEU A 258 -29.01 14.34 11.68
N PRO A 259 -30.19 14.80 12.15
CA PRO A 259 -31.09 15.61 11.33
C PRO A 259 -30.43 16.92 10.86
N PRO A 260 -30.63 17.36 9.61
CA PRO A 260 -30.07 18.63 9.13
C PRO A 260 -30.48 19.86 9.97
N ALA A 261 -31.66 19.82 10.61
CA ALA A 261 -32.13 20.90 11.47
C ALA A 261 -31.25 21.12 12.72
N GLU A 262 -30.51 20.09 13.17
CA GLU A 262 -29.60 20.20 14.34
C GLU A 262 -28.34 21.02 14.03
N ILE A 263 -28.00 21.19 12.75
CA ILE A 263 -26.83 21.97 12.30
C ILE A 263 -27.23 23.25 11.56
N ALA A 264 -28.52 23.58 11.52
CA ALA A 264 -29.01 24.81 10.91
C ALA A 264 -28.46 26.03 11.69
N PRO A 265 -28.13 27.15 11.01
CA PRO A 265 -27.55 28.33 11.67
C PRO A 265 -28.38 28.83 12.85
N GLU A 266 -29.72 28.79 12.76
CA GLU A 266 -30.62 29.23 13.82
C GLU A 266 -30.57 28.32 15.07
N SER A 267 -30.27 27.03 14.88
CA SER A 267 -30.16 26.04 15.96
C SER A 267 -28.82 26.14 16.70
N VAL A 268 -27.78 26.64 16.03
CA VAL A 268 -26.40 26.71 16.54
C VAL A 268 -26.05 28.10 17.09
N ALA A 269 -26.76 29.15 16.65
CA ALA A 269 -26.59 30.51 17.16
C ALA A 269 -27.16 30.64 18.59
N ALA A 270 -26.30 30.52 19.59
CA ALA A 270 -26.59 30.79 21.01
C ALA A 270 -25.58 31.79 21.58
#